data_AF-A0A151J6V0-F1
#
_entry.id   AF-A0A151J6V0-F1
#
_cell.length_a   1.000
_cell.length_b   1.000
_cell.length_c   1.000
_cell.angle_alpha   90.00
_cell.angle_beta   90.00
_cell.angle_gamma   90.00
#
_symmetry.space_group_name_H-M   'P 1'
#
loop_
_entity.id
_entity.type
_entity.pdbx_description
1 polymer ?
#
loop_
_entity_poly.entity_id
_entity_poly.type
_entity_poly.pdbx_seq_one_letter_code
_entity_poly.pdbx_strand_id
1 'polypeptide(L)'
;MIHPLIAVCQMRSIADKVKNLQVVSELAAEAKSRSATIAFFPEACDFLADNKKDIVIMAEPLTGLTVMSYKEIAIKNNIWLSLGGIHETSDNVEKIYNTHILINNEGELVAVYRKLHLFDMDNKDTGVRLMESDYVLKGIEIVPPVSTPIGKLALSICYDMRFPELSITLRNMGAQILTYPSAFTYETGAAHWEVMLRARAIENQCYVIAAAQTGAHNKKRMSWGHAMVSQLDEERVGISRDVNCDQSVPFVGGGCEQPHDPIPIGRLRIGVDRRGSWELIKGGRGSWELVKEGRRGKESFLEGRGRVIEDLENARVEDWRDYQVERFC
;
A
#
# COMPACT_ATOMS: atom_id res chain seq x y z
N MET A 1 -16.56 -3.73 18.34
CA MET A 1 -15.14 -4.14 18.27
C MET A 1 -14.36 -2.99 17.67
N ILE A 2 -13.15 -2.71 18.14
CA ILE A 2 -12.28 -1.71 17.50
C ILE A 2 -11.61 -2.42 16.33
N HIS A 3 -11.95 -2.03 15.10
CA HIS A 3 -11.31 -2.55 13.90
C HIS A 3 -9.89 -1.97 13.80
N PRO A 4 -8.86 -2.78 13.52
CA PRO A 4 -7.51 -2.28 13.47
C PRO A 4 -7.32 -1.38 12.24
N LEU A 5 -6.88 -0.15 12.47
CA LEU A 5 -6.59 0.81 11.40
C LEU A 5 -5.20 0.55 10.80
N ILE A 6 -5.07 0.69 9.49
CA ILE A 6 -3.79 0.58 8.79
C ILE A 6 -3.41 1.89 8.11
N ALA A 7 -2.10 2.09 7.91
CA ALA A 7 -1.57 3.18 7.10
C ALA A 7 -0.84 2.62 5.87
N VAL A 8 -1.19 3.08 4.68
CA VAL A 8 -0.48 2.74 3.44
C VAL A 8 0.26 3.97 2.95
N CYS A 9 1.59 3.93 3.08
CA CYS A 9 2.44 5.07 2.82
C CYS A 9 2.79 5.18 1.34
N GLN A 10 2.82 6.40 0.84
CA GLN A 10 3.40 6.75 -0.45
C GLN A 10 4.55 7.72 -0.21
N MET A 11 5.72 7.45 -0.78
CA MET A 11 6.88 8.32 -0.62
C MET A 11 7.70 8.40 -1.91
N ARG A 12 8.72 9.25 -1.90
CA ARG A 12 9.67 9.41 -3.00
C ARG A 12 11.08 9.28 -2.45
N SER A 13 11.58 8.06 -2.43
CA SER A 13 12.96 7.80 -2.02
C SER A 13 13.95 8.42 -3.01
N ILE A 14 15.05 8.93 -2.48
CA ILE A 14 16.19 9.45 -3.25
C ILE A 14 17.48 8.73 -2.84
N ALA A 15 18.61 9.10 -3.43
CA ALA A 15 19.93 8.56 -3.09
C ALA A 15 20.49 9.11 -1.76
N ASP A 16 19.67 9.22 -0.72
CA ASP A 16 20.00 9.77 0.60
C ASP A 16 19.23 9.02 1.69
N LYS A 17 19.89 8.02 2.31
CA LYS A 17 19.29 7.16 3.34
C LYS A 17 18.77 7.94 4.54
N VAL A 18 19.46 9.02 4.94
CA VAL A 18 19.10 9.81 6.12
C VAL A 18 17.79 10.55 5.87
N LYS A 19 17.65 11.18 4.69
CA LYS A 19 16.41 11.87 4.33
C LYS A 19 15.24 10.91 4.17
N ASN A 20 15.45 9.77 3.54
CA ASN A 20 14.37 8.79 3.37
C ASN A 20 13.94 8.20 4.72
N LEU A 21 14.89 7.90 5.60
CA LEU A 21 14.62 7.45 6.97
C LEU A 21 13.82 8.49 7.77
N GLN A 22 14.13 9.79 7.61
CA GLN A 22 13.36 10.86 8.22
C GLN A 22 11.90 10.83 7.73
N VAL A 23 11.67 10.69 6.43
CA VAL A 23 10.31 10.56 5.86
C VAL A 23 9.59 9.33 6.42
N VAL A 24 10.28 8.18 6.52
CA VAL A 24 9.70 6.97 7.14
C VAL A 24 9.32 7.23 8.60
N SER A 25 10.16 7.92 9.36
CA SER A 25 9.89 8.28 10.76
C SER A 25 8.67 9.20 10.90
N GLU A 26 8.56 10.21 10.05
CA GLU A 26 7.45 11.17 10.03
C GLU A 26 6.13 10.49 9.67
N LEU A 27 6.11 9.67 8.62
CA LEU A 27 4.92 8.92 8.20
C LEU A 27 4.50 7.87 9.24
N ALA A 28 5.45 7.21 9.91
CA ALA A 28 5.13 6.27 10.99
C ALA A 28 4.53 6.99 12.22
N ALA A 29 5.05 8.16 12.57
CA ALA A 29 4.50 8.99 13.64
C ALA A 29 3.10 9.50 13.30
N GLU A 30 2.87 9.92 12.05
CA GLU A 30 1.56 10.35 11.59
C GLU A 30 0.56 9.18 11.60
N ALA A 31 0.93 8.03 11.05
CA ALA A 31 0.14 6.79 11.09
C ALA A 31 -0.29 6.47 12.53
N LYS A 32 0.66 6.53 13.47
CA LYS A 32 0.36 6.28 14.88
C LYS A 32 -0.56 7.35 15.47
N SER A 33 -0.37 8.62 15.13
CA SER A 33 -1.22 9.72 15.64
C SER A 33 -2.70 9.52 15.30
N ARG A 34 -2.98 8.77 14.22
CA ARG A 34 -4.33 8.38 13.80
C ARG A 34 -4.76 7.00 14.30
N SER A 35 -3.99 6.38 15.18
CA SER A 35 -4.22 5.06 15.76
C SER A 35 -4.03 3.88 14.81
N ALA A 36 -3.26 4.03 13.74
CA ALA A 36 -2.88 2.88 12.91
C ALA A 36 -2.06 1.87 13.74
N THR A 37 -2.34 0.59 13.57
CA THR A 37 -1.63 -0.51 14.24
C THR A 37 -0.43 -0.99 13.43
N ILE A 38 -0.45 -0.75 12.12
CA ILE A 38 0.63 -1.09 11.18
C ILE A 38 0.72 -0.05 10.06
N ALA A 39 1.95 0.30 9.67
CA ALA A 39 2.26 1.15 8.53
C ALA A 39 3.02 0.37 7.46
N PHE A 40 2.57 0.49 6.20
CA PHE A 40 3.14 -0.16 5.04
C PHE A 40 3.94 0.83 4.21
N PHE A 41 5.23 0.56 4.03
CA PHE A 41 6.16 1.37 3.25
C PHE A 41 6.51 0.69 1.92
N PRO A 42 6.75 1.47 0.86
CA PRO A 42 7.00 0.92 -0.46
C PRO A 42 8.35 0.18 -0.56
N GLU A 43 8.52 -0.50 -1.69
CA GLU A 43 9.83 -0.98 -2.15
C GLU A 43 10.83 0.20 -2.19
N ALA A 44 12.09 -0.09 -1.85
CA ALA A 44 13.17 0.89 -1.82
C ALA A 44 12.91 2.10 -0.90
N CYS A 45 12.18 1.91 0.21
CA CYS A 45 11.94 2.97 1.20
C CYS A 45 13.23 3.45 1.90
N ASP A 46 14.28 2.63 1.88
CA ASP A 46 15.62 2.97 2.37
C ASP A 46 16.35 3.96 1.44
N PHE A 47 16.45 3.65 0.13
CA PHE A 47 17.00 4.56 -0.86
C PHE A 47 16.75 4.15 -2.31
N LEU A 48 16.90 5.11 -3.21
CA LEU A 48 16.92 4.89 -4.65
C LEU A 48 18.13 5.58 -5.26
N ALA A 49 19.16 4.79 -5.58
CA ALA A 49 20.41 5.29 -6.17
C ALA A 49 20.35 5.39 -7.70
N ASP A 50 21.28 6.19 -8.26
CA ASP A 50 21.31 6.51 -9.69
C ASP A 50 21.93 5.40 -10.56
N ASN A 51 22.73 4.51 -9.96
CA ASN A 51 23.42 3.45 -10.68
C ASN A 51 23.59 2.19 -9.81
N LYS A 52 23.80 1.05 -10.49
CA LYS A 52 23.89 -0.28 -9.86
C LYS A 52 25.02 -0.40 -8.85
N LYS A 53 26.17 0.24 -9.11
CA LYS A 53 27.33 0.17 -8.23
C LYS A 53 27.02 0.82 -6.87
N ASP A 54 26.39 1.98 -6.89
CA ASP A 54 25.99 2.67 -5.67
C ASP A 54 24.91 1.90 -4.92
N ILE A 55 23.99 1.21 -5.62
CA ILE A 55 23.01 0.32 -4.99
C ILE A 55 23.71 -0.75 -4.14
N VAL A 56 24.71 -1.43 -4.71
CA VAL A 56 25.45 -2.49 -4.01
C VAL A 56 26.27 -1.92 -2.84
N ILE A 57 26.93 -0.77 -3.03
CA ILE A 57 27.74 -0.13 -1.99
C ILE A 57 26.90 0.38 -0.82
N MET A 58 25.70 0.89 -1.08
CA MET A 58 24.84 1.51 -0.07
C MET A 58 23.98 0.50 0.69
N ALA A 59 23.85 -0.73 0.18
CA ALA A 59 23.11 -1.81 0.83
C ALA A 59 23.70 -2.17 2.20
N GLU A 60 22.84 -2.64 3.09
CA GLU A 60 23.24 -3.00 4.46
C GLU A 60 22.74 -4.41 4.82
N PRO A 61 23.41 -5.12 5.74
CA PRO A 61 22.84 -6.34 6.29
C PRO A 61 21.57 -6.01 7.12
N LEU A 62 20.77 -7.02 7.43
CA LEU A 62 19.58 -6.84 8.29
C LEU A 62 19.91 -6.40 9.73
N THR A 63 21.19 -6.44 10.12
CA THR A 63 21.74 -5.92 11.37
C THR A 63 22.34 -4.51 11.23
N GLY A 64 22.27 -3.93 10.04
CA GLY A 64 22.79 -2.60 9.72
C GLY A 64 21.98 -1.46 10.32
N LEU A 65 22.54 -0.25 10.25
CA LEU A 65 22.00 0.97 10.87
C LEU A 65 20.58 1.27 10.39
N THR A 66 20.29 1.06 9.11
CA THR A 66 18.97 1.33 8.51
C THR A 66 17.88 0.50 9.18
N VAL A 67 18.09 -0.80 9.33
CA VAL A 67 17.11 -1.70 9.99
C VAL A 67 17.03 -1.41 11.48
N MET A 68 18.16 -1.10 12.14
CA MET A 68 18.16 -0.70 13.55
C MET A 68 17.32 0.56 13.78
N SER A 69 17.44 1.57 12.92
CA SER A 69 16.61 2.77 13.00
C SER A 69 15.12 2.48 12.74
N TYR A 70 14.76 1.56 11.84
CA TYR A 70 13.37 1.14 11.69
C TYR A 70 12.81 0.46 12.94
N LYS A 71 13.61 -0.37 13.63
CA LYS A 71 13.21 -0.96 14.91
C LYS A 71 12.95 0.11 15.97
N GLU A 72 13.82 1.11 16.07
CA GLU A 72 13.62 2.24 16.98
C GLU A 72 12.35 3.05 16.64
N ILE A 73 12.07 3.26 15.35
CA ILE A 73 10.83 3.92 14.89
C ILE A 73 9.59 3.10 15.30
N ALA A 74 9.62 1.78 15.14
CA ALA A 74 8.53 0.89 15.51
C ALA A 74 8.24 0.95 17.02
N ILE A 75 9.29 0.86 17.85
CA ILE A 75 9.21 0.93 19.31
C ILE A 75 8.70 2.30 19.75
N LYS A 76 9.32 3.38 19.27
CA LYS A 76 8.99 4.76 19.64
C LYS A 76 7.52 5.09 19.37
N ASN A 77 6.99 4.61 18.25
CA ASN A 77 5.61 4.86 17.86
C ASN A 77 4.66 3.75 18.28
N ASN A 78 5.14 2.66 18.91
CA ASN A 78 4.32 1.49 19.26
C ASN A 78 3.42 1.05 18.08
N ILE A 79 4.04 0.83 16.92
CA ILE A 79 3.37 0.48 15.65
C ILE A 79 4.18 -0.59 14.92
N TRP A 80 3.50 -1.49 14.20
CA TRP A 80 4.16 -2.41 13.29
C TRP A 80 4.60 -1.69 12.01
N LEU A 81 5.69 -2.13 11.41
CA LEU A 81 6.20 -1.60 10.15
C LEU A 81 6.39 -2.72 9.13
N SER A 82 5.77 -2.59 7.96
CA SER A 82 6.07 -3.37 6.76
C SER A 82 6.97 -2.53 5.87
N LEU A 83 8.22 -2.94 5.69
CA LEU A 83 9.23 -2.21 4.90
C LEU A 83 9.46 -2.99 3.62
N GLY A 84 8.89 -2.49 2.54
CA GLY A 84 8.49 -3.29 1.39
C GLY A 84 9.54 -3.67 0.36
N GLY A 85 10.82 -3.63 0.69
CA GLY A 85 11.90 -3.96 -0.25
C GLY A 85 13.16 -3.14 0.01
N ILE A 86 13.81 -3.37 1.15
CA ILE A 86 15.10 -2.77 1.48
C ILE A 86 16.24 -3.48 0.72
N HIS A 87 17.34 -2.78 0.49
CA HIS A 87 18.53 -3.30 -0.16
C HIS A 87 19.41 -4.03 0.88
N GLU A 88 19.26 -5.35 0.93
CA GLU A 88 19.98 -6.22 1.86
C GLU A 88 21.28 -6.73 1.23
N THR A 89 22.42 -6.61 1.91
CA THR A 89 23.68 -7.22 1.44
C THR A 89 23.57 -8.73 1.30
N SER A 90 24.25 -9.32 0.30
CA SER A 90 24.37 -10.77 0.17
C SER A 90 25.80 -11.26 0.36
N ASP A 91 26.00 -12.57 0.42
CA ASP A 91 27.34 -13.19 0.42
C ASP A 91 28.11 -12.95 -0.89
N ASN A 92 27.40 -12.57 -1.96
CA ASN A 92 28.01 -12.10 -3.19
C ASN A 92 28.23 -10.58 -3.11
N VAL A 93 29.48 -10.14 -3.07
CA VAL A 93 29.84 -8.72 -2.93
C VAL A 93 29.38 -7.82 -4.08
N GLU A 94 28.99 -8.39 -5.22
CA GLU A 94 28.47 -7.65 -6.37
C GLU A 94 26.94 -7.63 -6.45
N LYS A 95 26.26 -8.38 -5.58
CA LYS A 95 24.80 -8.50 -5.60
C LYS A 95 24.18 -8.34 -4.22
N ILE A 96 22.93 -7.92 -4.23
CA ILE A 96 22.14 -7.70 -3.03
C ILE A 96 20.84 -8.51 -3.10
N TYR A 97 20.07 -8.55 -2.03
CA TYR A 97 18.67 -8.94 -2.07
C TYR A 97 17.77 -7.71 -2.04
N ASN A 98 16.59 -7.84 -2.65
CA ASN A 98 15.48 -6.92 -2.47
C ASN A 98 14.54 -7.56 -1.44
N THR A 99 14.52 -7.01 -0.22
CA THR A 99 14.04 -7.73 0.96
C THR A 99 12.90 -6.98 1.64
N HIS A 100 11.73 -7.59 1.67
CA HIS A 100 10.57 -7.11 2.42
C HIS A 100 10.69 -7.63 3.85
N ILE A 101 10.80 -6.71 4.80
CA ILE A 101 10.86 -7.04 6.22
C ILE A 101 9.61 -6.57 6.96
N LEU A 102 9.23 -7.32 8.00
CA LEU A 102 8.16 -6.96 8.92
C LEU A 102 8.74 -6.82 10.32
N ILE A 103 8.50 -5.66 10.94
CA ILE A 103 8.95 -5.35 12.30
C ILE A 103 7.72 -5.11 13.18
N ASN A 104 7.63 -5.75 14.35
CA ASN A 104 6.52 -5.52 15.28
C ASN A 104 6.73 -4.26 16.14
N ASN A 105 5.73 -3.90 16.93
CA ASN A 105 5.76 -2.72 17.79
C ASN A 105 6.76 -2.84 18.97
N GLU A 106 7.27 -4.03 19.25
CA GLU A 106 8.38 -4.29 20.19
C GLU A 106 9.76 -4.16 19.52
N GLY A 107 9.83 -3.92 18.20
CA GLY A 107 11.07 -3.79 17.44
C GLY A 107 11.70 -5.11 17.01
N GLU A 108 10.98 -6.22 17.12
CA GLU A 108 11.41 -7.54 16.66
C GLU A 108 11.21 -7.67 15.15
N LEU A 109 12.21 -8.25 14.48
CA LEU A 109 12.12 -8.61 13.07
C LEU A 109 11.36 -9.94 12.96
N VAL A 110 10.06 -9.88 12.70
CA VAL A 110 9.17 -11.04 12.75
C VAL A 110 9.07 -11.80 11.43
N ALA A 111 9.46 -11.17 10.31
CA ALA A 111 9.54 -11.84 9.01
C ALA A 111 10.49 -11.15 8.04
N VAL A 112 11.02 -11.95 7.12
CA VAL A 112 11.94 -11.54 6.05
C VAL A 112 11.53 -12.29 4.79
N TYR A 113 11.24 -11.57 3.71
CA TYR A 113 10.98 -12.12 2.39
C TYR A 113 11.92 -11.51 1.37
N ARG A 114 12.64 -12.34 0.62
CA ARG A 114 13.52 -11.91 -0.48
C ARG A 114 12.79 -12.10 -1.80
N LYS A 115 12.73 -11.05 -2.62
CA LYS A 115 11.98 -11.00 -3.88
C LYS A 115 12.27 -12.21 -4.77
N LEU A 116 11.23 -12.98 -5.09
CA LEU A 116 11.36 -14.19 -5.91
C LEU A 116 11.48 -13.85 -7.39
N HIS A 117 10.67 -12.90 -7.86
CA HIS A 117 10.62 -12.54 -9.28
C HIS A 117 11.29 -11.20 -9.53
N LEU A 118 12.48 -11.25 -10.13
CA LEU A 118 13.24 -10.05 -10.49
C LEU A 118 12.69 -9.44 -11.79
N PHE A 119 12.67 -8.11 -11.85
CA PHE A 119 12.27 -7.36 -13.04
C PHE A 119 13.43 -7.33 -14.06
N ASP A 120 13.31 -8.19 -15.07
CA ASP A 120 14.22 -8.23 -16.20
C ASP A 120 13.46 -7.92 -17.49
N MET A 121 13.77 -6.79 -18.10
CA MET A 121 13.20 -6.32 -19.36
C MET A 121 14.33 -6.02 -20.34
N ASP A 122 14.39 -6.78 -21.43
CA ASP A 122 15.30 -6.56 -22.55
C ASP A 122 14.50 -6.33 -23.83
N ASN A 123 14.19 -5.07 -24.11
CA ASN A 123 13.48 -4.69 -25.33
C ASN A 123 14.49 -4.37 -26.42
N LYS A 124 14.73 -5.34 -27.30
CA LYS A 124 15.67 -5.22 -28.43
C LYS A 124 15.22 -4.20 -29.48
N ASP A 125 13.91 -3.98 -29.61
CA ASP A 125 13.35 -3.07 -30.61
C ASP A 125 13.51 -1.60 -30.19
N THR A 126 13.40 -1.30 -28.89
CA THR A 126 13.61 0.05 -28.35
C THR A 126 15.03 0.28 -27.83
N GLY A 127 15.83 -0.78 -27.69
CA GLY A 127 17.16 -0.76 -27.08
C GLY A 127 17.15 -0.59 -25.55
N VAL A 128 15.98 -0.64 -24.91
CA VAL A 128 15.86 -0.48 -23.45
C VAL A 128 16.12 -1.81 -22.76
N ARG A 129 17.24 -1.89 -22.04
CA ARG A 129 17.62 -3.03 -21.19
C ARG A 129 17.65 -2.64 -19.71
N LEU A 130 16.68 -3.11 -18.95
CA LEU A 130 16.57 -2.97 -17.49
C LEU A 130 16.57 -4.36 -16.86
N MET A 131 17.70 -4.76 -16.29
CA MET A 131 17.87 -6.06 -15.65
C MET A 131 18.16 -5.87 -14.17
N GLU A 132 17.17 -6.15 -13.32
CA GLU A 132 17.32 -6.19 -11.87
C GLU A 132 18.30 -7.33 -11.48
N SER A 133 18.28 -8.44 -12.22
CA SER A 133 19.17 -9.58 -11.99
C SER A 133 20.66 -9.32 -12.19
N ASP A 134 21.03 -8.20 -12.84
CA ASP A 134 22.43 -7.78 -12.97
C ASP A 134 23.05 -7.49 -11.57
N TYR A 135 22.25 -7.04 -10.60
CA TYR A 135 22.74 -6.61 -9.27
C TYR A 135 21.90 -7.14 -8.09
N VAL A 136 20.78 -7.82 -8.34
CA VAL A 136 19.94 -8.43 -7.30
C VAL A 136 19.95 -9.96 -7.45
N LEU A 137 20.02 -10.67 -6.32
CA LEU A 137 19.79 -12.10 -6.21
C LEU A 137 18.30 -12.36 -5.95
N LYS A 138 17.76 -13.39 -6.61
CA LYS A 138 16.40 -13.86 -6.32
C LYS A 138 16.35 -14.56 -4.97
N GLY A 139 15.22 -14.42 -4.28
CA GLY A 139 14.86 -15.32 -3.18
C GLY A 139 14.70 -16.76 -3.68
N ILE A 140 14.72 -17.71 -2.74
CA ILE A 140 14.66 -19.15 -3.06
C ILE A 140 13.50 -19.86 -2.37
N GLU A 141 12.70 -19.15 -1.57
CA GLU A 141 11.62 -19.73 -0.77
C GLU A 141 10.41 -18.81 -0.69
N ILE A 142 9.22 -19.43 -0.68
CA ILE A 142 7.96 -18.73 -0.37
C ILE A 142 7.82 -18.71 1.16
N VAL A 143 7.73 -17.51 1.73
CA VAL A 143 7.57 -17.30 3.17
C VAL A 143 6.09 -17.46 3.55
N PRO A 144 5.75 -18.31 4.53
CA PRO A 144 4.37 -18.45 4.99
C PRO A 144 3.78 -17.14 5.53
N PRO A 145 2.44 -16.91 5.41
CA PRO A 145 1.79 -15.73 5.96
C PRO A 145 1.95 -15.59 7.48
N VAL A 146 2.32 -14.40 7.92
CA VAL A 146 2.65 -14.06 9.31
C VAL A 146 1.39 -13.63 10.05
N SER A 147 1.21 -14.08 11.29
CA SER A 147 0.15 -13.54 12.15
C SER A 147 0.49 -12.11 12.57
N THR A 148 -0.42 -11.17 12.30
CA THR A 148 -0.28 -9.76 12.68
C THR A 148 -1.56 -9.28 13.38
N PRO A 149 -1.57 -8.08 14.00
CA PRO A 149 -2.78 -7.49 14.58
C PRO A 149 -3.92 -7.27 13.59
N ILE A 150 -3.65 -7.29 12.28
CA ILE A 150 -4.65 -7.09 11.23
C ILE A 150 -5.06 -8.39 10.53
N GLY A 151 -4.46 -9.53 10.88
CA GLY A 151 -4.71 -10.83 10.25
C GLY A 151 -3.44 -11.53 9.73
N LYS A 152 -3.62 -12.56 8.91
CA LYS A 152 -2.55 -13.32 8.25
C LYS A 152 -1.99 -12.56 7.04
N LEU A 153 -0.85 -11.93 7.23
CA LEU A 153 -0.18 -11.07 6.25
C LEU A 153 0.87 -11.84 5.45
N ALA A 154 0.72 -11.87 4.13
CA ALA A 154 1.73 -12.42 3.23
C ALA A 154 2.63 -11.32 2.66
N LEU A 155 3.92 -11.62 2.55
CA LEU A 155 4.93 -10.71 2.03
C LEU A 155 5.21 -11.02 0.55
N SER A 156 5.12 -10.01 -0.30
CA SER A 156 5.63 -10.04 -1.68
C SER A 156 6.15 -8.66 -2.06
N ILE A 157 6.76 -8.50 -3.24
CA ILE A 157 7.33 -7.22 -3.69
C ILE A 157 7.04 -7.02 -5.18
N CYS A 158 6.38 -5.91 -5.51
CA CYS A 158 6.33 -5.35 -6.87
C CYS A 158 6.06 -6.38 -7.97
N TYR A 159 7.09 -6.75 -8.74
CA TYR A 159 7.00 -7.63 -9.90
C TYR A 159 6.39 -9.02 -9.59
N ASP A 160 6.48 -9.46 -8.33
CA ASP A 160 5.79 -10.65 -7.82
C ASP A 160 4.29 -10.66 -8.13
N MET A 161 3.65 -9.48 -8.19
CA MET A 161 2.22 -9.36 -8.51
C MET A 161 1.87 -9.90 -9.91
N ARG A 162 2.84 -10.03 -10.82
CA ARG A 162 2.60 -10.56 -12.17
C ARG A 162 2.43 -12.08 -12.19
N PHE A 163 2.78 -12.76 -11.11
CA PHE A 163 2.81 -14.22 -11.02
C PHE A 163 1.65 -14.68 -10.11
N PRO A 164 0.46 -14.96 -10.67
CA PRO A 164 -0.71 -15.35 -9.87
C PRO A 164 -0.47 -16.61 -9.02
N GLU A 165 0.45 -17.49 -9.44
CA GLU A 165 0.81 -18.71 -8.72
C GLU A 165 1.32 -18.40 -7.31
N LEU A 166 2.05 -17.29 -7.13
CA LEU A 166 2.54 -16.86 -5.82
C LEU A 166 1.36 -16.48 -4.91
N SER A 167 0.43 -15.65 -5.39
CA SER A 167 -0.74 -15.25 -4.59
C SER A 167 -1.66 -16.42 -4.25
N ILE A 168 -1.89 -17.32 -5.21
CA ILE A 168 -2.69 -18.54 -4.99
C ILE A 168 -2.03 -19.42 -3.93
N THR A 169 -0.70 -19.58 -4.01
CA THR A 169 0.06 -20.34 -3.02
C THR A 169 -0.04 -19.71 -1.64
N LEU A 170 0.17 -18.40 -1.53
CA LEU A 170 0.07 -17.67 -0.26
C LEU A 170 -1.34 -17.77 0.34
N ARG A 171 -2.39 -17.67 -0.49
CA ARG A 171 -3.78 -17.88 -0.06
C ARG A 171 -4.01 -19.30 0.45
N ASN A 172 -3.51 -20.32 -0.26
CA ASN A 172 -3.59 -21.72 0.19
C ASN A 172 -2.83 -21.96 1.51
N MET A 173 -1.82 -21.14 1.82
CA MET A 173 -1.12 -21.13 3.11
C MET A 173 -1.87 -20.32 4.20
N GLY A 174 -3.05 -19.79 3.90
CA GLY A 174 -3.92 -19.09 4.85
C GLY A 174 -3.78 -17.56 4.85
N ALA A 175 -3.21 -16.95 3.81
CA ALA A 175 -3.16 -15.50 3.70
C ALA A 175 -4.57 -14.89 3.66
N GLN A 176 -4.78 -13.86 4.48
CA GLN A 176 -5.95 -12.99 4.44
C GLN A 176 -5.64 -11.67 3.73
N ILE A 177 -4.35 -11.31 3.74
CA ILE A 177 -3.83 -10.05 3.22
C ILE A 177 -2.58 -10.36 2.39
N LEU A 178 -2.56 -9.89 1.15
CA LEU A 178 -1.42 -9.92 0.25
C LEU A 178 -0.79 -8.52 0.19
N THR A 179 0.52 -8.45 0.06
CA THR A 179 1.23 -7.17 -0.04
C THR A 179 2.05 -7.07 -1.31
N TYR A 180 2.00 -5.92 -1.98
CA TYR A 180 2.84 -5.62 -3.15
C TYR A 180 3.44 -4.21 -3.04
N PRO A 181 4.25 -3.93 -2.00
CA PRO A 181 5.05 -2.71 -1.97
C PRO A 181 5.91 -2.60 -3.22
N SER A 182 5.95 -1.40 -3.81
CA SER A 182 6.47 -1.26 -5.17
C SER A 182 7.10 0.09 -5.49
N ALA A 183 8.09 0.04 -6.39
CA ALA A 183 8.61 1.18 -7.14
C ALA A 183 8.29 1.02 -8.63
N PHE A 184 6.99 0.93 -8.94
CA PHE A 184 6.49 0.66 -10.28
C PHE A 184 6.83 1.79 -11.26
N THR A 185 7.43 1.46 -12.40
CA THR A 185 7.74 2.44 -13.46
C THR A 185 6.47 3.14 -13.93
N TYR A 186 6.56 4.43 -14.24
CA TYR A 186 5.40 5.26 -14.58
C TYR A 186 4.53 4.69 -15.71
N GLU A 187 5.12 4.34 -16.87
CA GLU A 187 4.38 3.88 -18.04
C GLU A 187 3.69 2.54 -17.78
N THR A 188 4.41 1.60 -17.16
CA THR A 188 3.87 0.28 -16.80
C THR A 188 2.79 0.39 -15.73
N GLY A 189 2.95 1.31 -14.77
CA GLY A 189 2.00 1.53 -13.69
C GLY A 189 0.69 2.10 -14.20
N ALA A 190 0.75 3.10 -15.09
CA ALA A 190 -0.42 3.68 -15.74
C ALA A 190 -1.30 2.64 -16.44
N ALA A 191 -0.70 1.58 -17.01
CA ALA A 191 -1.42 0.53 -17.71
C ALA A 191 -1.85 -0.65 -16.83
N HIS A 192 -1.02 -1.06 -15.85
CA HIS A 192 -1.18 -2.36 -15.21
C HIS A 192 -1.43 -2.31 -13.70
N TRP A 193 -1.09 -1.23 -13.01
CA TRP A 193 -1.05 -1.19 -11.54
C TRP A 193 -2.37 -1.59 -10.89
N GLU A 194 -3.44 -0.84 -11.19
CA GLU A 194 -4.75 -1.06 -10.57
C GLU A 194 -5.34 -2.43 -10.94
N VAL A 195 -5.32 -2.78 -12.23
CA VAL A 195 -5.94 -4.01 -12.73
C VAL A 195 -5.27 -5.25 -12.13
N MET A 196 -3.94 -5.25 -11.96
CA MET A 196 -3.24 -6.38 -11.35
C MET A 196 -3.55 -6.50 -9.87
N LEU A 197 -3.53 -5.39 -9.11
CA LEU A 197 -3.84 -5.43 -7.66
C LEU A 197 -5.28 -5.89 -7.41
N ARG A 198 -6.24 -5.39 -8.20
CA ARG A 198 -7.64 -5.81 -8.10
C ARG A 198 -7.82 -7.27 -8.47
N ALA A 199 -7.18 -7.74 -9.54
CA ALA A 199 -7.23 -9.15 -9.92
C ALA A 199 -6.74 -10.05 -8.78
N ARG A 200 -5.61 -9.72 -8.14
CA ARG A 200 -5.08 -10.47 -7.00
C ARG A 200 -6.03 -10.47 -5.81
N ALA A 201 -6.70 -9.36 -5.53
CA ALA A 201 -7.67 -9.26 -4.45
C ALA A 201 -8.90 -10.17 -4.71
N ILE A 202 -9.45 -10.09 -5.92
CA ILE A 202 -10.66 -10.81 -6.32
C ILE A 202 -10.41 -12.32 -6.39
N GLU A 203 -9.39 -12.76 -7.15
CA GLU A 203 -9.16 -14.18 -7.42
C GLU A 203 -8.74 -14.96 -6.16
N ASN A 204 -8.03 -14.29 -5.23
CA ASN A 204 -7.56 -14.92 -4.00
C ASN A 204 -8.44 -14.61 -2.79
N GLN A 205 -9.50 -13.82 -2.99
CA GLN A 205 -10.41 -13.38 -1.92
C GLN A 205 -9.67 -12.78 -0.70
N CYS A 206 -8.65 -11.97 -0.96
CA CYS A 206 -7.79 -11.34 0.04
C CYS A 206 -7.87 -9.81 -0.05
N TYR A 207 -7.57 -9.13 1.05
CA TYR A 207 -7.14 -7.74 0.94
C TYR A 207 -5.79 -7.69 0.22
N VAL A 208 -5.61 -6.69 -0.63
CA VAL A 208 -4.32 -6.40 -1.24
C VAL A 208 -3.88 -5.02 -0.79
N ILE A 209 -2.68 -4.92 -0.21
CA ILE A 209 -2.10 -3.66 0.26
C ILE A 209 -0.83 -3.38 -0.57
N ALA A 210 -0.79 -2.23 -1.23
CA ALA A 210 0.32 -1.86 -2.10
C ALA A 210 0.78 -0.43 -1.80
N ALA A 211 1.78 -0.33 -0.92
CA ALA A 211 2.52 0.91 -0.71
C ALA A 211 3.38 1.21 -1.95
N ALA A 212 3.44 2.48 -2.37
CA ALA A 212 4.07 2.82 -3.64
C ALA A 212 5.10 3.96 -3.52
N GLN A 213 6.20 3.85 -4.26
CA GLN A 213 7.02 5.01 -4.60
C GLN A 213 6.27 5.90 -5.60
N THR A 214 6.50 7.22 -5.56
CA THR A 214 5.89 8.18 -6.50
C THR A 214 6.87 9.23 -7.00
N GLY A 215 6.56 9.80 -8.17
CA GLY A 215 7.26 10.95 -8.73
C GLY A 215 8.67 10.66 -9.23
N ALA A 216 9.40 11.72 -9.58
CA ALA A 216 10.76 11.62 -10.13
C ALA A 216 11.81 11.49 -9.01
N HIS A 217 12.45 10.33 -8.96
CA HIS A 217 13.53 10.03 -8.01
C HIS A 217 14.85 10.67 -8.42
N ASN A 218 15.11 10.66 -9.74
CA ASN A 218 16.24 11.31 -10.38
C ASN A 218 15.87 11.64 -11.84
N LYS A 219 16.86 12.11 -12.63
CA LYS A 219 16.63 12.51 -14.03
C LYS A 219 16.16 11.39 -14.96
N LYS A 220 16.29 10.12 -14.57
CA LYS A 220 16.06 8.93 -15.41
C LYS A 220 15.02 7.97 -14.85
N ARG A 221 14.60 8.13 -13.59
CA ARG A 221 13.70 7.19 -12.89
C ARG A 221 12.53 7.94 -12.27
N MET A 222 11.33 7.52 -12.66
CA MET A 222 10.06 8.01 -12.15
C MET A 222 9.16 6.82 -11.81
N SER A 223 8.47 6.91 -10.66
CA SER A 223 7.52 5.89 -10.23
C SER A 223 6.07 6.38 -10.35
N TRP A 224 5.16 5.44 -10.57
CA TRP A 224 3.74 5.66 -10.80
C TRP A 224 2.98 6.18 -9.57
N GLY A 225 3.38 5.80 -8.36
CA GLY A 225 2.61 6.08 -7.15
C GLY A 225 1.33 5.26 -7.08
N HIS A 226 0.23 5.92 -6.75
CA HIS A 226 -1.09 5.33 -6.59
C HIS A 226 -1.14 4.23 -5.51
N ALA A 227 -0.47 4.48 -4.37
CA ALA A 227 -0.57 3.59 -3.22
C ALA A 227 -2.06 3.34 -2.85
N MET A 228 -2.41 2.07 -2.70
CA MET A 228 -3.80 1.67 -2.55
C MET A 228 -3.97 0.40 -1.74
N VAL A 229 -5.20 0.21 -1.29
CA VAL A 229 -5.73 -1.07 -0.84
C VAL A 229 -6.69 -1.57 -1.92
N SER A 230 -6.91 -2.87 -2.05
CA SER A 230 -7.97 -3.46 -2.89
C SER A 230 -8.63 -4.60 -2.13
N GLN A 231 -9.92 -4.80 -2.37
CA GLN A 231 -10.74 -5.86 -1.77
C GLN A 231 -11.72 -6.42 -2.80
N LEU A 232 -12.46 -7.47 -2.41
CA LEU A 232 -13.43 -8.20 -3.23
C LEU A 232 -14.60 -7.35 -3.77
N ASP A 233 -15.12 -6.42 -2.97
CA ASP A 233 -16.30 -5.62 -3.36
C ASP A 233 -15.94 -4.35 -4.11
N GLU A 234 -16.40 -4.28 -5.36
CA GLU A 234 -16.19 -3.18 -6.30
C GLU A 234 -16.83 -1.84 -5.89
N GLU A 235 -17.61 -1.76 -4.81
CA GLU A 235 -18.32 -0.51 -4.51
C GLU A 235 -17.46 0.59 -3.87
N ARG A 236 -16.38 0.30 -3.14
CA ARG A 236 -15.66 1.35 -2.37
C ARG A 236 -14.22 1.02 -2.03
N VAL A 237 -13.28 1.22 -2.96
CA VAL A 237 -11.89 1.48 -2.55
C VAL A 237 -11.40 2.77 -3.18
N GLY A 238 -10.99 3.71 -2.33
CA GLY A 238 -10.55 5.04 -2.76
C GLY A 238 -9.37 4.93 -3.72
N ILE A 239 -9.55 5.29 -4.98
CA ILE A 239 -8.46 5.43 -5.95
C ILE A 239 -7.61 6.64 -5.60
N SER A 240 -6.28 6.51 -5.76
CA SER A 240 -5.23 7.55 -5.89
C SER A 240 -5.77 8.94 -6.10
N ARG A 241 -6.03 9.34 -7.35
CA ARG A 241 -6.15 10.75 -7.77
C ARG A 241 -5.05 11.62 -7.16
N ASP A 242 -3.92 11.59 -7.86
CA ASP A 242 -2.73 12.42 -7.67
C ASP A 242 -3.04 13.77 -7.00
N VAL A 243 -2.52 13.93 -5.78
CA VAL A 243 -2.30 15.24 -5.19
C VAL A 243 -0.80 15.46 -5.26
N ASN A 244 -0.38 16.46 -6.03
CA ASN A 244 0.99 16.95 -6.01
C ASN A 244 1.36 17.25 -4.55
N CYS A 245 2.44 16.61 -4.09
CA CYS A 245 2.98 16.78 -2.75
C CYS A 245 3.51 18.22 -2.63
N ASP A 246 2.67 19.15 -2.18
CA ASP A 246 3.12 20.51 -1.86
C ASP A 246 2.31 21.26 -0.78
N GLN A 247 1.18 20.77 -0.24
CA GLN A 247 0.48 21.53 0.83
C GLN A 247 -0.24 20.66 1.88
N SER A 248 0.13 20.88 3.16
CA SER A 248 -0.41 20.30 4.39
C SER A 248 -1.55 21.14 5.00
N VAL A 249 -2.57 20.49 5.61
CA VAL A 249 -3.47 21.10 6.62
C VAL A 249 -4.11 20.03 7.53
N PRO A 250 -4.13 20.18 8.88
CA PRO A 250 -4.74 19.19 9.80
C PRO A 250 -6.16 19.57 10.26
N PHE A 251 -6.95 18.59 10.76
CA PHE A 251 -8.17 18.83 11.54
C PHE A 251 -8.43 17.73 12.61
N VAL A 252 -9.01 18.11 13.76
CA VAL A 252 -9.21 17.30 14.99
C VAL A 252 -10.68 17.30 15.43
N GLY A 253 -11.15 16.18 16.01
CA GLY A 253 -12.32 16.08 16.90
C GLY A 253 -13.04 14.73 16.74
N GLY A 254 -13.55 14.02 17.75
CA GLY A 254 -13.72 14.21 19.19
C GLY A 254 -14.98 13.42 19.63
N GLY A 255 -14.95 12.75 20.79
CA GLY A 255 -16.16 12.39 21.55
C GLY A 255 -16.69 10.94 21.45
N CYS A 256 -17.01 10.38 22.61
CA CYS A 256 -17.38 9.00 22.97
C CYS A 256 -18.87 8.65 22.72
N GLU A 257 -19.22 7.36 22.56
CA GLU A 257 -20.20 6.58 23.38
C GLU A 257 -20.56 5.20 22.75
N GLN A 258 -20.69 4.17 23.59
CA GLN A 258 -21.10 2.78 23.25
C GLN A 258 -22.63 2.58 23.51
N PRO A 259 -23.23 1.39 23.30
CA PRO A 259 -23.35 0.59 22.06
C PRO A 259 -24.82 0.09 21.85
N HIS A 260 -25.50 0.32 20.71
CA HIS A 260 -26.67 -0.50 20.34
C HIS A 260 -26.95 -0.45 18.81
N ASP A 261 -27.11 -1.65 18.24
CA ASP A 261 -27.74 -2.05 16.95
C ASP A 261 -27.28 -1.42 15.61
N PRO A 262 -27.35 -2.20 14.49
CA PRO A 262 -26.69 -1.84 13.25
C PRO A 262 -27.37 -0.63 12.59
N ILE A 263 -26.60 0.44 12.43
CA ILE A 263 -27.05 1.66 11.75
C ILE A 263 -27.21 1.36 10.25
N PRO A 264 -28.38 1.61 9.63
CA PRO A 264 -28.53 1.48 8.19
C PRO A 264 -27.71 2.56 7.49
N ILE A 265 -26.77 2.14 6.63
CA ILE A 265 -25.79 3.02 5.98
C ILE A 265 -26.50 3.88 4.91
N GLY A 266 -26.73 5.15 5.22
CA GLY A 266 -27.43 6.12 4.37
C GLY A 266 -26.62 7.34 3.88
N ARG A 267 -25.32 7.46 4.21
CA ARG A 267 -24.49 8.61 3.77
C ARG A 267 -23.04 8.23 3.50
N LEU A 268 -22.48 8.73 2.40
CA LEU A 268 -21.05 8.64 2.08
C LEU A 268 -20.48 10.05 1.89
N ARG A 269 -19.45 10.42 2.67
CA ARG A 269 -18.71 11.68 2.50
C ARG A 269 -17.60 11.49 1.48
N ILE A 270 -17.58 12.33 0.44
CA ILE A 270 -16.71 12.15 -0.73
C ILE A 270 -15.52 13.15 -0.75
N GLY A 271 -15.48 14.11 0.18
CA GLY A 271 -14.31 14.97 0.36
C GLY A 271 -14.64 16.32 0.99
N VAL A 272 -13.61 16.99 1.49
CA VAL A 272 -13.69 18.33 2.08
C VAL A 272 -12.64 19.22 1.41
N ASP A 273 -13.05 20.40 0.93
CA ASP A 273 -12.12 21.45 0.47
C ASP A 273 -12.40 22.79 1.18
N ARG A 274 -11.61 23.83 0.85
CA ARG A 274 -11.75 25.18 1.45
C ARG A 274 -13.13 25.85 1.20
N ARG A 275 -14.03 25.25 0.42
CA ARG A 275 -15.35 25.78 0.02
C ARG A 275 -16.54 24.96 0.54
N GLY A 276 -16.32 23.86 1.27
CA GLY A 276 -17.36 23.07 1.92
C GLY A 276 -17.17 21.55 1.81
N SER A 277 -18.11 20.80 2.40
CA SER A 277 -18.17 19.34 2.37
C SER A 277 -19.12 18.86 1.26
N TRP A 278 -18.75 17.74 0.62
CA TRP A 278 -19.58 17.08 -0.38
C TRP A 278 -20.09 15.74 0.15
N GLU A 279 -21.40 15.54 0.11
CA GLU A 279 -22.07 14.33 0.57
C GLU A 279 -22.82 13.68 -0.59
N LEU A 280 -22.68 12.36 -0.76
CA LEU A 280 -23.51 11.58 -1.67
C LEU A 280 -24.58 10.89 -0.83
N ILE A 281 -25.84 11.20 -1.13
CA ILE A 281 -27.00 10.72 -0.38
C ILE A 281 -27.76 9.74 -1.27
N LYS A 282 -28.12 8.58 -0.71
CA LYS A 282 -28.97 7.59 -1.39
C LYS A 282 -30.43 8.02 -1.25
N GLY A 283 -31.05 8.43 -2.34
CA GLY A 283 -32.48 8.71 -2.41
C GLY A 283 -33.31 7.43 -2.29
N GLY A 284 -34.55 7.56 -1.82
CA GLY A 284 -35.44 6.44 -1.46
C GLY A 284 -35.87 5.49 -2.59
N ARG A 285 -35.28 5.60 -3.79
CA ARG A 285 -35.53 4.71 -4.94
C ARG A 285 -34.27 4.24 -5.66
N GLY A 286 -33.11 4.28 -4.98
CA GLY A 286 -31.84 3.84 -5.56
C GLY A 286 -31.15 4.86 -6.48
N SER A 287 -31.64 6.10 -6.54
CA SER A 287 -30.91 7.22 -7.12
C SER A 287 -29.88 7.76 -6.11
N TRP A 288 -28.75 8.24 -6.62
CA TRP A 288 -27.72 8.91 -5.82
C TRP A 288 -27.74 10.39 -6.12
N GLU A 289 -27.78 11.21 -5.08
CA GLU A 289 -27.73 12.67 -5.18
C GLU A 289 -26.42 13.20 -4.59
N LEU A 290 -25.70 14.03 -5.36
CA LEU A 290 -24.53 14.76 -4.87
C LEU A 290 -25.00 16.09 -4.25
N VAL A 291 -24.74 16.27 -2.96
CA VAL A 291 -25.15 17.44 -2.16
C VAL A 291 -23.92 18.18 -1.65
N LYS A 292 -23.88 19.50 -1.88
CA LYS A 292 -22.85 20.39 -1.35
C LYS A 292 -23.36 21.10 -0.10
N GLU A 293 -22.63 21.03 1.01
CA GLU A 293 -22.92 21.83 2.20
C GLU A 293 -22.05 23.09 2.20
N GLY A 294 -22.65 24.22 1.83
CA GLY A 294 -22.04 25.56 1.95
C GLY A 294 -22.72 26.40 3.02
N ARG A 295 -22.06 27.46 3.50
CA ARG A 295 -22.59 28.42 4.51
C ARG A 295 -23.91 29.13 4.15
N ARG A 296 -24.58 28.80 3.03
CA ARG A 296 -25.86 29.35 2.56
C ARG A 296 -26.76 28.35 1.79
N GLY A 297 -26.97 27.14 2.31
CA GLY A 297 -28.04 26.23 1.82
C GLY A 297 -27.61 25.12 0.85
N LYS A 298 -28.53 24.15 0.62
CA LYS A 298 -28.34 22.91 -0.17
C LYS A 298 -28.68 23.13 -1.66
N GLU A 299 -27.82 22.65 -2.57
CA GLU A 299 -28.09 22.53 -4.02
C GLU A 299 -27.79 21.09 -4.49
N SER A 300 -28.66 20.53 -5.34
CA SER A 300 -28.61 19.15 -5.86
C SER A 300 -28.20 19.12 -7.34
N PHE A 301 -27.28 18.23 -7.74
CA PHE A 301 -26.86 18.08 -9.13
C PHE A 301 -26.88 16.59 -9.60
N LEU A 302 -27.75 16.33 -10.59
CA LEU A 302 -27.82 15.18 -11.53
C LEU A 302 -28.47 13.84 -11.08
N GLU A 303 -29.50 13.42 -11.84
CA GLU A 303 -30.09 12.05 -11.88
C GLU A 303 -29.71 11.34 -13.19
N GLY A 304 -29.29 10.07 -13.14
CA GLY A 304 -29.11 9.21 -14.31
C GLY A 304 -29.32 7.72 -13.98
N ARG A 305 -30.19 7.03 -14.72
CA ARG A 305 -30.67 5.65 -14.46
C ARG A 305 -30.07 4.58 -15.40
N GLY A 306 -29.90 3.36 -14.87
CA GLY A 306 -29.97 2.06 -15.58
C GLY A 306 -28.69 1.22 -15.50
N ARG A 307 -28.67 -0.12 -15.44
CA ARG A 307 -29.64 -1.24 -15.30
C ARG A 307 -28.86 -2.47 -14.76
N VAL A 308 -29.60 -3.41 -14.17
CA VAL A 308 -29.20 -4.66 -13.49
C VAL A 308 -28.65 -5.73 -14.46
N ILE A 309 -27.69 -6.55 -14.01
CA ILE A 309 -27.42 -7.91 -14.53
C ILE A 309 -27.61 -8.89 -13.35
N GLU A 310 -28.53 -9.83 -13.52
CA GLU A 310 -28.85 -10.96 -12.63
C GLU A 310 -27.89 -12.16 -12.86
N ASP A 311 -27.88 -13.05 -11.86
CA ASP A 311 -27.39 -14.44 -11.83
C ASP A 311 -25.90 -14.72 -11.62
N LEU A 312 -25.51 -14.77 -10.34
CA LEU A 312 -24.49 -15.69 -9.80
C LEU A 312 -24.93 -16.16 -8.39
N GLU A 313 -25.99 -16.97 -8.32
CA GLU A 313 -26.35 -17.70 -7.10
C GLU A 313 -25.45 -18.92 -6.92
N ASN A 314 -24.83 -19.02 -5.73
CA ASN A 314 -24.18 -20.18 -5.10
C ASN A 314 -22.64 -20.19 -4.96
N ALA A 315 -22.06 -19.08 -4.47
CA ALA A 315 -20.86 -19.15 -3.63
C ALA A 315 -21.16 -18.53 -2.26
N ARG A 316 -21.28 -19.35 -1.22
CA ARG A 316 -21.37 -18.86 0.16
C ARG A 316 -19.98 -18.34 0.56
N VAL A 317 -19.82 -17.03 0.55
CA VAL A 317 -18.69 -16.33 1.16
C VAL A 317 -19.07 -16.06 2.61
N GLU A 318 -18.40 -16.72 3.55
CA GLU A 318 -18.50 -16.35 4.96
C GLU A 318 -17.86 -14.98 5.19
N ASP A 319 -18.54 -14.17 6.01
CA ASP A 319 -18.36 -12.74 6.24
C ASP A 319 -16.89 -12.30 6.48
N TRP A 320 -16.38 -11.43 5.61
CA TRP A 320 -15.21 -10.57 5.86
C TRP A 320 -15.67 -9.12 5.89
N ARG A 321 -15.97 -8.59 7.08
CA ARG A 321 -16.44 -7.21 7.26
C ARG A 321 -15.44 -6.34 8.02
N ASP A 322 -15.28 -5.12 7.49
CA ASP A 322 -14.84 -3.90 8.15
C ASP A 322 -13.33 -3.72 8.43
N TYR A 323 -12.62 -3.12 7.46
CA TYR A 323 -11.38 -2.38 7.67
C TYR A 323 -11.53 -0.95 7.12
N GLN A 324 -11.13 0.05 7.91
CA GLN A 324 -11.00 1.42 7.42
C GLN A 324 -9.57 1.66 6.91
N VAL A 325 -9.46 2.33 5.76
CA VAL A 325 -8.18 2.67 5.12
C VAL A 325 -8.07 4.19 5.06
N GLU A 326 -7.10 4.76 5.76
CA GLU A 326 -6.76 6.17 5.64
C GLU A 326 -5.47 6.36 4.82
N ARG A 327 -5.45 7.46 4.04
CA ARG A 327 -4.27 7.88 3.29
C ARG A 327 -3.41 8.86 4.09
N PHE A 328 -2.11 8.65 3.97
CA PHE A 328 -1.06 9.48 4.54
C PHE A 328 -0.19 9.98 3.37
N CYS A 329 -0.05 11.30 3.25
CA CYS A 329 0.76 11.99 2.24
C CYS A 329 1.80 12.86 2.95
#